data_AF-A0A7S2W0B3-F1
#
_entry.id   AF-A0A7S2W0B3-F1
#
_cell.length_a   1.000
_cell.length_b   1.000
_cell.length_c   1.000
_cell.angle_alpha   90.00
_cell.angle_beta   90.00
_cell.angle_gamma   90.00
#
_symmetry.space_group_name_H-M   'P 1'
#
loop_
_entity.id
_entity.type
_entity.pdbx_description
1 polymer ?
#
loop_
_entity_poly.entity_id
_entity_poly.type
_entity_poly.pdbx_seq_one_letter_code
_entity_poly.pdbx_strand_id
1 'polypeptide(L)'
;TRMLLRSPPIAPFLKPVPIGREHLACALRNMDQQYAFVGVTERYEASICVLRELLRIPKKYVKDMRNDKATTGSTKRPLPPEMAQVYAPYVALDNELHAYAHMRLDQDLAQSDSCSEAFGSHDHDIGELERFRKILSL
;
A
#
# COMPACT_ATOMS: atom_id res chain seq x y z
N THR A 1 32.18 -28.56 -19.78
CA THR A 1 31.29 -27.99 -20.82
C THR A 1 30.19 -27.20 -20.13
N ARG A 2 30.31 -25.87 -20.10
CA ARG A 2 29.40 -24.97 -19.35
C ARG A 2 28.19 -24.69 -20.25
N MET A 3 27.04 -25.31 -19.97
CA MET A 3 25.78 -24.96 -20.64
C MET A 3 25.31 -23.61 -20.11
N LEU A 4 25.51 -22.56 -20.90
CA LEU A 4 24.86 -21.26 -20.70
C LEU A 4 23.37 -21.47 -21.01
N LEU A 5 22.55 -21.59 -19.97
CA LEU A 5 21.10 -21.38 -20.06
C LEU A 5 20.88 -19.93 -20.53
N ARG A 6 20.74 -19.76 -21.84
CA ARG A 6 20.29 -18.49 -22.42
C ARG A 6 18.86 -18.28 -21.95
N SER A 7 18.65 -17.26 -21.13
CA SER A 7 17.33 -16.71 -20.84
C SER A 7 16.61 -16.48 -22.17
N PRO A 8 15.34 -16.90 -22.33
CA PRO A 8 14.61 -16.59 -23.56
C PRO A 8 14.53 -15.07 -23.73
N PRO A 9 14.53 -14.56 -24.98
CA PRO A 9 14.34 -13.14 -25.24
C PRO A 9 13.00 -12.72 -24.60
N ILE A 10 13.05 -11.69 -23.76
CA ILE A 10 11.86 -11.03 -23.20
C ILE A 10 10.98 -10.66 -24.40
N ALA A 11 9.82 -11.32 -24.52
CA ALA A 11 8.96 -11.17 -25.69
C ALA A 11 8.58 -9.68 -25.89
N PRO A 12 8.83 -9.08 -27.07
CA PRO A 12 8.60 -7.65 -27.30
C PRO A 12 7.13 -7.33 -27.65
N PHE A 13 6.16 -7.97 -26.99
CA PHE A 13 4.75 -7.96 -27.45
C PHE A 13 3.68 -7.76 -26.38
N LEU A 14 3.96 -7.05 -25.29
CA LEU A 14 2.90 -6.34 -24.59
C LEU A 14 2.84 -4.94 -25.20
N LYS A 15 2.05 -4.77 -26.27
CA LYS A 15 1.53 -3.44 -26.58
C LYS A 15 0.80 -3.00 -25.31
N PRO A 16 1.24 -1.95 -24.60
CA PRO A 16 0.51 -1.50 -23.43
C PRO A 16 -0.90 -1.18 -23.89
N VAL A 17 -1.89 -1.88 -23.33
CA VAL A 17 -3.28 -1.45 -23.47
C VAL A 17 -3.30 -0.01 -22.97
N PRO A 18 -3.83 0.96 -23.74
CA PRO A 18 -3.86 2.33 -23.29
C PRO A 18 -4.70 2.40 -22.02
N ILE A 19 -4.03 2.55 -20.86
CA ILE A 19 -4.69 2.71 -19.57
C ILE A 19 -5.11 4.17 -19.48
N GLY A 20 -6.40 4.42 -19.67
CA GLY A 20 -7.02 5.73 -19.56
C GLY A 20 -7.84 5.93 -18.30
N ARG A 21 -8.46 7.10 -18.20
CA ARG A 21 -9.30 7.52 -17.06
C ARG A 21 -10.51 6.59 -16.83
N GLU A 22 -11.02 5.99 -17.90
CA GLU A 22 -12.09 4.99 -17.85
C GLU A 22 -11.70 3.73 -17.08
N HIS A 23 -10.42 3.34 -17.14
CA HIS A 23 -9.90 2.20 -16.39
C HIS A 23 -9.83 2.52 -14.89
N LEU A 24 -9.37 3.73 -14.53
CA LEU A 24 -9.40 4.22 -13.16
C LEU A 24 -10.84 4.27 -12.63
N ALA A 25 -11.77 4.85 -13.38
CA ALA A 25 -13.18 4.91 -12.97
C ALA A 25 -13.79 3.51 -12.77
N CYS A 26 -13.41 2.53 -13.58
CA CYS A 26 -13.82 1.15 -13.40
C CYS A 26 -13.21 0.53 -12.12
N ALA A 27 -11.91 0.75 -11.89
CA ALA A 27 -11.22 0.24 -10.70
C ALA A 27 -11.83 0.80 -9.40
N LEU A 28 -12.13 2.11 -9.37
CA LEU A 28 -12.79 2.76 -8.23
C LEU A 28 -14.18 2.18 -7.97
N ARG A 29 -15.01 2.02 -9.01
CA ARG A 29 -16.32 1.37 -8.86
C ARG A 29 -16.20 -0.06 -8.34
N ASN A 30 -15.22 -0.81 -8.82
CA ASN A 30 -15.00 -2.18 -8.35
C ASN A 30 -14.59 -2.20 -6.87
N MET A 31 -13.71 -1.28 -6.44
CA MET A 31 -13.36 -1.11 -5.03
C MET A 31 -14.59 -0.89 -4.15
N ASP A 32 -15.54 -0.07 -4.59
CA ASP A 32 -16.74 0.22 -3.80
C ASP A 32 -17.80 -0.89 -3.85
N GLN A 33 -17.96 -1.55 -5.00
CA GLN A 33 -19.12 -2.40 -5.27
C GLN A 33 -18.83 -3.91 -5.22
N GLN A 34 -17.59 -4.32 -5.48
CA GLN A 34 -17.22 -5.72 -5.66
C GLN A 34 -16.34 -6.26 -4.53
N TYR A 35 -15.57 -5.39 -3.87
CA TYR A 35 -14.71 -5.81 -2.76
C TYR A 35 -15.37 -5.52 -1.41
N ALA A 36 -15.39 -6.54 -0.55
CA ALA A 36 -15.89 -6.38 0.82
C ALA A 36 -14.92 -5.58 1.70
N PHE A 37 -13.64 -5.52 1.33
CA PHE A 37 -12.59 -4.81 2.06
C PHE A 37 -11.41 -4.49 1.12
N VAL A 38 -10.77 -3.33 1.34
CA VAL A 38 -9.54 -2.92 0.65
C VAL A 38 -8.49 -2.54 1.70
N GLY A 39 -7.39 -3.29 1.72
CA GLY A 39 -6.25 -3.04 2.61
C GLY A 39 -5.09 -2.36 1.90
N VAL A 40 -4.23 -1.70 2.68
CA VAL A 40 -3.03 -1.00 2.19
C VAL A 40 -1.79 -1.53 2.89
N THR A 41 -0.75 -1.87 2.11
CA THR A 41 0.43 -2.58 2.60
C THR A 41 1.21 -1.77 3.64
N GLU A 42 1.34 -0.45 3.43
CA GLU A 42 2.01 0.49 4.34
C GLU A 42 1.28 0.58 5.69
N ARG A 43 -0.01 0.26 5.71
CA ARG A 43 -0.88 0.27 6.90
C ARG A 43 -1.40 -1.14 7.19
N TYR A 44 -0.49 -2.12 7.14
CA TYR A 44 -0.80 -3.54 7.32
C TYR A 44 -1.58 -3.82 8.61
N GLU A 45 -1.14 -3.28 9.75
CA GLU A 45 -1.78 -3.55 11.05
C GLU A 45 -3.23 -3.04 11.10
N ALA A 46 -3.46 -1.82 10.60
CA ALA A 46 -4.79 -1.26 10.48
C ALA A 46 -5.67 -2.07 9.51
N SER A 47 -5.09 -2.48 8.37
CA SER A 47 -5.80 -3.29 7.37
C SER A 47 -6.23 -4.64 7.93
N ILE A 48 -5.35 -5.30 8.69
CA ILE A 48 -5.65 -6.57 9.35
C ILE A 48 -6.67 -6.39 10.47
N CYS A 49 -6.64 -5.28 11.20
CA CYS A 49 -7.62 -4.97 12.24
C CYS A 49 -9.04 -4.94 11.67
N VAL A 50 -9.26 -4.16 10.60
CA VAL A 50 -10.56 -4.06 9.91
C VAL A 50 -10.98 -5.40 9.31
N LEU A 51 -10.09 -6.08 8.59
CA LEU A 51 -10.39 -7.37 7.97
C LEU A 51 -10.81 -8.42 9.01
N ARG A 52 -10.15 -8.43 10.15
CA ARG A 52 -10.45 -9.35 11.26
C ARG A 52 -11.85 -9.10 11.82
N GLU A 53 -12.21 -7.84 12.02
CA GLU A 53 -13.54 -7.44 12.50
C GLU A 53 -14.62 -7.84 11.50
N LEU A 54 -14.41 -7.53 10.21
CA LEU A 54 -15.31 -7.87 9.13
C LEU A 54 -15.57 -9.39 9.05
N LEU A 55 -14.52 -10.20 9.17
CA LEU A 55 -14.62 -11.66 9.11
C LEU A 55 -14.92 -12.33 10.46
N ARG A 56 -15.06 -11.55 11.54
CA ARG A 56 -15.26 -12.03 12.93
C ARG A 56 -14.23 -13.08 13.36
N ILE A 57 -12.98 -12.91 12.92
CA ILE A 57 -11.88 -13.83 13.24
C ILE A 57 -11.29 -13.46 14.60
N PRO A 58 -11.19 -14.37 15.58
CA PRO A 58 -10.52 -14.05 16.84
C PRO A 58 -9.02 -13.74 16.66
N LYS A 59 -8.49 -12.76 17.40
CA LYS A 59 -7.08 -12.30 17.31
C LYS A 59 -6.05 -13.43 17.35
N LYS A 60 -6.30 -14.48 18.14
CA LYS A 60 -5.40 -15.64 18.29
C LYS A 60 -5.18 -16.45 17.00
N TYR A 61 -6.04 -16.29 16.00
CA TYR A 61 -5.94 -16.99 14.71
C TYR A 61 -5.33 -16.14 13.61
N VAL A 62 -5.08 -14.86 13.87
CA VAL A 62 -4.41 -13.97 12.94
C VAL A 62 -2.92 -14.02 13.24
N LYS A 63 -2.19 -14.77 12.43
CA LYS A 63 -0.72 -14.78 12.49
C LYS A 63 -0.21 -13.53 11.78
N ASP A 64 0.82 -12.91 12.33
CA ASP A 64 1.57 -11.88 11.61
C ASP A 64 2.16 -12.52 10.34
N MET A 65 1.67 -12.08 9.19
CA MET A 65 2.13 -12.52 7.88
C MET A 65 3.05 -11.48 7.24
N ARG A 66 3.50 -10.46 8.00
CA ARG A 66 4.61 -9.62 7.56
C ARG A 66 5.77 -10.54 7.22
N ASN A 67 6.11 -10.54 5.95
CA ASN A 67 7.25 -11.28 5.47
C ASN A 67 8.44 -10.34 5.60
N ASP A 68 9.25 -10.53 6.66
CA ASP A 68 10.49 -9.78 6.86
C ASP A 68 11.48 -9.94 5.69
N LYS A 69 11.24 -10.94 4.82
CA LYS A 69 12.00 -11.21 3.60
C LYS A 69 11.25 -10.81 2.31
N ALA A 70 9.98 -10.37 2.37
CA ALA A 70 9.29 -9.82 1.22
C ALA A 70 9.94 -8.48 0.91
N THR A 71 10.80 -8.49 -0.11
CA THR A 71 11.67 -7.38 -0.48
C THR A 71 12.65 -6.92 0.60
N THR A 72 13.52 -7.84 1.06
CA THR A 72 14.96 -7.51 1.02
C THR A 72 15.43 -7.59 -0.44
N GLY A 73 14.80 -6.82 -1.33
CA GLY A 73 15.34 -6.57 -2.66
C GLY A 73 16.64 -5.83 -2.43
N SER A 74 17.74 -6.35 -2.96
CA SER A 74 19.09 -5.78 -2.86
C SER A 74 19.03 -4.26 -2.84
N THR A 75 19.45 -3.64 -1.73
CA THR A 75 19.68 -2.19 -1.64
C THR A 75 18.61 -1.34 -2.35
N LYS A 76 17.51 -1.01 -1.65
CA LYS A 76 16.61 0.10 -2.04
C LYS A 76 17.43 1.39 -2.14
N ARG A 77 18.11 1.60 -3.27
CA ARG A 77 18.49 2.95 -3.66
C ARG A 77 17.16 3.64 -3.95
N PRO A 78 16.86 4.75 -3.27
CA PRO A 78 15.71 5.56 -3.67
C PRO A 78 15.83 5.81 -5.18
N LEU A 79 14.71 5.68 -5.88
CA LEU A 79 14.69 5.94 -7.31
C LEU A 79 15.25 7.36 -7.51
N PRO A 80 16.28 7.55 -8.36
CA PRO A 80 16.83 8.88 -8.59
C PRO A 80 15.70 9.87 -8.96
N PRO A 81 15.71 11.12 -8.47
CA PRO A 81 14.64 12.08 -8.74
C PRO A 81 14.35 12.26 -10.23
N GLU A 82 15.39 12.20 -11.06
CA GLU A 82 15.34 12.26 -12.52
C GLU A 82 14.49 11.11 -13.10
N MET A 83 14.66 9.90 -12.57
CA MET A 83 13.88 8.73 -12.98
C MET A 83 12.45 8.80 -12.45
N ALA A 84 12.22 9.34 -11.25
CA ALA A 84 10.88 9.52 -10.72
C ALA A 84 10.03 10.44 -11.61
N GLN A 85 10.62 11.49 -12.19
CA GLN A 85 9.94 12.38 -13.14
C GLN A 85 9.56 11.65 -14.45
N VAL A 86 10.42 10.75 -14.94
CA VAL A 86 10.14 9.94 -16.14
C VAL A 86 8.96 8.99 -15.90
N TYR A 87 8.84 8.41 -14.70
CA TYR A 87 7.75 7.49 -14.37
C TYR A 87 6.46 8.16 -13.90
N ALA A 88 6.52 9.40 -13.42
CA ALA A 88 5.38 10.15 -12.91
C ALA A 88 4.10 10.06 -13.78
N PRO A 89 4.14 10.24 -15.11
CA PRO A 89 2.92 10.13 -15.93
C PRO A 89 2.36 8.71 -16.02
N TYR A 90 3.20 7.68 -15.88
CA TYR A 90 2.78 6.27 -15.95
C TYR A 90 2.15 5.78 -14.65
N VAL A 91 2.56 6.35 -13.51
CA VAL A 91 2.03 5.99 -12.19
C VAL A 91 0.94 6.94 -11.71
N ALA A 92 0.59 7.97 -12.49
CA ALA A 92 -0.38 8.98 -12.07
C ALA A 92 -1.74 8.38 -11.71
N LEU A 93 -2.28 7.50 -12.55
CA LEU A 93 -3.57 6.84 -12.29
C LEU A 93 -3.49 5.84 -11.12
N ASP A 94 -2.37 5.13 -10.99
CA ASP A 94 -2.14 4.21 -9.87
C ASP A 94 -2.03 4.97 -8.54
N ASN A 95 -1.38 6.14 -8.54
CA ASN A 95 -1.30 7.01 -7.36
C ASN A 95 -2.68 7.51 -6.94
N GLU A 96 -3.54 7.88 -7.90
CA GLU A 96 -4.93 8.26 -7.61
C GLU A 96 -5.73 7.09 -7.03
N LEU A 97 -5.59 5.89 -7.61
CA LEU A 97 -6.23 4.68 -7.09
C LEU A 97 -5.72 4.33 -5.68
N HIS A 98 -4.42 4.47 -5.44
CA HIS A 98 -3.80 4.22 -4.15
C HIS A 98 -4.27 5.22 -3.09
N ALA A 99 -4.36 6.51 -3.43
CA ALA A 99 -4.90 7.53 -2.54
C ALA A 99 -6.37 7.23 -2.17
N TYR A 100 -7.16 6.77 -3.13
CA TYR A 100 -8.54 6.33 -2.87
C TYR A 100 -8.61 5.13 -1.94
N ALA A 101 -7.72 4.14 -2.10
CA ALA A 101 -7.64 2.98 -1.22
C ALA A 101 -7.32 3.37 0.24
N HIS A 102 -6.43 4.36 0.46
CA HIS A 102 -6.18 4.91 1.80
C HIS A 102 -7.43 5.55 2.40
N MET A 103 -8.10 6.42 1.64
CA MET A 103 -9.33 7.08 2.07
C MET A 103 -10.40 6.04 2.45
N ARG A 104 -10.54 4.97 1.67
CA ARG A 104 -11.50 3.90 1.94
C ARG A 104 -11.17 3.15 3.22
N LEU A 105 -9.90 2.80 3.43
CA LEU A 105 -9.45 2.17 4.67
C LEU A 105 -9.71 3.08 5.88
N ASP A 106 -9.51 4.40 5.77
CA ASP A 106 -9.81 5.36 6.83
C ASP A 106 -11.31 5.40 7.17
N GLN A 107 -12.18 5.32 6.16
CA GLN A 107 -13.63 5.22 6.38
C GLN A 107 -14.00 3.94 7.12
N ASP A 108 -13.43 2.80 6.72
CA ASP A 108 -13.72 1.51 7.35
C ASP A 108 -13.19 1.48 8.80
N LEU A 109 -12.04 2.11 9.07
CA LEU A 109 -11.50 2.28 10.42
C LEU A 109 -12.38 3.18 11.28
N ALA A 110 -12.95 4.24 10.73
CA ALA A 110 -13.84 5.14 11.46
C ALA A 110 -15.19 4.48 11.80
N GLN A 111 -15.61 3.49 11.02
CA GLN A 111 -16.83 2.69 11.27
C GLN A 111 -16.58 1.48 12.17
N SER A 112 -15.32 1.14 12.42
CA SER A 112 -14.88 0.03 13.25
C SER A 112 -14.81 0.47 14.71
N ASP A 113 -15.75 -0.04 15.53
CA ASP A 113 -15.75 0.23 16.97
C ASP A 113 -14.52 -0.39 17.66
N SER A 114 -14.04 -1.53 17.14
CA SER A 114 -13.02 -2.36 17.79
C SER A 114 -11.56 -1.96 17.48
N CYS A 115 -11.31 -1.18 16.43
CA CYS A 115 -9.95 -0.70 16.13
C CYS A 115 -9.58 0.58 16.88
N SER A 116 -10.55 1.37 17.37
CA SER A 116 -10.26 2.58 18.17
C SER A 116 -9.52 2.26 19.48
N GLU A 117 -9.85 1.15 20.15
CA GLU A 117 -9.20 0.70 21.38
C GLU A 117 -7.83 0.02 21.12
N ALA A 118 -7.63 -0.57 19.94
CA ALA A 118 -6.39 -1.26 19.60
C ALA A 118 -5.21 -0.31 19.34
N PHE A 119 -5.49 0.96 19.03
CA PHE A 119 -4.51 2.04 18.88
C PHE A 119 -4.52 3.04 20.05
N GLY A 120 -5.39 2.82 21.05
CA GLY A 120 -5.52 3.65 22.27
C GLY A 120 -4.49 3.38 23.37
N SER A 121 -3.42 2.62 23.11
CA SER A 121 -2.31 2.46 24.06
C SER A 121 -0.97 2.22 23.38
N HIS A 122 -0.57 3.11 22.48
CA HIS A 122 0.83 3.45 22.32
C HIS A 122 0.99 4.93 22.65
N ASP A 123 1.26 5.19 23.93
CA ASP A 123 2.17 6.27 24.33
C ASP A 123 3.48 6.04 23.56
N HIS A 124 3.55 6.54 22.33
CA HIS A 124 4.79 6.89 21.66
C HIS A 124 4.52 8.00 20.65
N ASP A 125 5.11 9.16 20.97
CA ASP A 125 5.62 10.15 20.04
C ASP A 125 4.74 11.32 19.56
N ILE A 126 3.94 11.87 20.48
CA ILE A 126 3.70 13.34 20.48
C ILE A 126 5.04 14.11 20.68
N GLY A 127 6.06 13.46 21.24
CA GLY A 127 7.41 14.01 21.43
C GLY A 127 8.30 14.11 20.18
N GLU A 128 7.96 13.45 19.06
CA GLU A 128 8.71 13.61 17.80
C GLU A 128 8.13 14.71 16.91
N LEU A 129 6.80 14.88 16.89
CA LEU A 129 6.14 15.97 16.17
C LEU A 129 6.53 17.36 16.71
N GLU A 130 6.67 17.50 18.04
CA GLU A 130 7.19 18.72 18.68
C GLU A 130 8.68 18.96 18.37
N ARG A 131 9.48 17.89 18.18
CA ARG A 131 10.89 18.01 17.75
C ARG A 131 11.01 18.47 16.31
N PHE A 132 10.18 17.97 15.40
CA PHE A 132 10.16 18.42 14.01
C PHE A 132 9.68 19.88 13.86
N ARG A 133 8.71 20.30 14.68
CA ARG A 133 8.23 21.69 14.67
C ARG A 133 9.29 22.69 15.14
N LYS A 134 10.16 22.28 16.07
CA LYS A 134 11.28 23.11 16.58
C LYS A 134 12.47 23.21 15.61
N ILE A 135 12.62 22.24 14.72
CA ILE A 135 13.66 22.22 13.67
C ILE A 135 13.26 23.09 12.47
N LEU A 136 11.95 23.25 12.20
CA LEU A 136 11.43 24.05 11.08
C LEU A 136 11.10 25.50 11.45
N SER A 137 11.40 25.94 12.67
CA SER A 137 11.19 27.31 13.15
C SER A 137 12.49 28.10 13.37
N LEU A 138 13.54 27.82 12.57
CA LEU A 138 14.75 28.63 12.46
C LEU A 138 14.98 29.07 11.01
#